data_AF-A0A8T5TYM4-F1
#
_entry.id   AF-A0A8T5TYM4-F1
#
_cell.length_a   1.000
_cell.length_b   1.000
_cell.length_c   1.000
_cell.angle_alpha   90.00
_cell.angle_beta   90.00
_cell.angle_gamma   90.00
#
_symmetry.space_group_name_H-M   'P 1'
#
loop_
_entity.id
_entity.type
_entity.pdbx_description
1 polymer ?
#
loop_
_entity_poly.entity_id
_entity_poly.type
_entity_poly.pdbx_seq_one_letter_code
_entity_poly.pdbx_strand_id
1 'polypeptide(L)' 'MSNQNNRNKNPLHILQAAQNSEILLRLKDGTEYRGLLKEIDAYMNMI' A
#
# COMPACT_ATOMS: atom_id res chain seq x y z
N MET A 1 -23.78 -3.47 20.46
CA MET A 1 -23.59 -3.82 19.04
C MET A 1 -23.21 -2.56 18.28
N SER A 2 -21.92 -2.38 17.96
CA SER A 2 -21.46 -1.31 17.08
C SER A 2 -21.06 -1.96 15.76
N ASN A 3 -21.85 -1.70 14.72
CA ASN A 3 -21.54 -2.07 13.34
C ASN A 3 -20.11 -1.63 13.02
N GLN A 4 -19.20 -2.60 12.87
CA GLN A 4 -17.90 -2.41 12.26
C GLN A 4 -18.15 -2.00 10.81
N ASN A 5 -18.23 -0.69 10.59
CA ASN A 5 -18.37 -0.11 9.28
C ASN A 5 -17.25 -0.65 8.38
N ASN A 6 -17.65 -1.52 7.46
CA ASN A 6 -16.95 -1.84 6.22
C ASN A 6 -16.61 -0.53 5.50
N ARG A 7 -15.53 0.12 5.91
CA ARG A 7 -14.94 1.18 5.12
C ARG A 7 -14.34 0.48 3.91
N ASN A 8 -15.11 0.42 2.83
CA ASN A 8 -14.63 0.20 1.46
C ASN A 8 -13.58 1.27 1.14
N LYS A 9 -12.42 1.22 1.78
CA LYS A 9 -11.28 2.04 1.43
C LYS A 9 -10.80 1.44 0.13
N ASN A 10 -10.94 2.21 -0.95
CA ASN A 10 -10.30 1.92 -2.22
C ASN A 10 -8.85 1.46 -1.91
N PRO A 11 -8.42 0.25 -2.34
CA PRO A 11 -7.09 -0.26 -2.04
C PRO A 11 -5.96 0.71 -2.38
N LEU A 12 -6.10 1.52 -3.44
CA LEU A 12 -5.14 2.57 -3.78
C LEU A 12 -5.00 3.62 -2.68
N HIS A 13 -6.07 3.91 -1.95
CA HIS A 13 -6.04 4.86 -0.84
C HIS A 13 -5.20 4.35 0.34
N ILE A 14 -5.14 3.03 0.56
CA ILE A 14 -4.27 2.44 1.59
C ILE A 14 -2.80 2.65 1.20
N LEU A 15 -2.48 2.46 -0.08
CA LEU A 15 -1.12 2.63 -0.58
C LEU A 15 -0.69 4.11 -0.59
N GLN A 16 -1.59 5.01 -1.00
CA GLN A 16 -1.36 6.46 -0.91
C GLN A 16 -1.12 6.90 0.53
N ALA A 17 -1.88 6.36 1.49
CA ALA A 17 -1.68 6.66 2.91
C ALA A 17 -0.36 6.10 3.47
N ALA A 18 0.27 5.13 2.80
CA ALA A 18 1.56 4.57 3.19
C ALA A 18 2.76 5.36 2.65
N GLN A 19 2.54 6.39 1.83
CA GLN A 19 3.61 7.25 1.34
C GLN A 19 4.36 7.90 2.51
N ASN A 20 5.68 7.99 2.40
CA ASN A 20 6.62 8.40 3.47
C ASN A 20 6.70 7.43 4.67
N SER A 21 6.29 6.18 4.51
CA SER A 21 6.46 5.11 5.52
C SER A 21 7.35 3.98 5.00
N GLU A 22 7.98 3.24 5.91
CA GLU A 22 8.63 1.99 5.55
C GLU A 22 7.60 0.93 5.14
N ILE A 23 7.84 0.27 4.01
CA ILE A 23 6.99 -0.79 3.47
C ILE A 23 7.80 -2.07 3.20
N LEU A 24 7.08 -3.20 3.14
CA LEU A 24 7.56 -4.47 2.62
C LEU A 24 6.75 -4.79 1.35
N LEU A 25 7.43 -4.96 0.22
CA LEU A 25 6.84 -5.33 -1.06
C LEU A 25 7.32 -6.73 -1.45
N ARG A 26 6.39 -7.62 -1.80
CA ARG A 26 6.70 -8.94 -2.37
C ARG A 26 6.20 -9.00 -3.81
N LEU A 27 7.10 -9.29 -4.75
CA LEU A 27 6.77 -9.50 -6.15
C LEU A 27 6.27 -10.94 -6.40
N LYS A 28 5.66 -11.17 -7.56
CA LYS A 28 5.08 -12.48 -7.91
C LYS A 28 6.10 -13.61 -7.99
N ASP A 29 7.35 -13.29 -8.28
CA ASP A 29 8.48 -14.22 -8.32
C ASP A 29 9.01 -14.59 -6.91
N GLY A 30 8.46 -13.98 -5.87
CA GLY A 30 8.88 -14.17 -4.48
C GLY A 30 9.98 -13.21 -4.02
N THR A 31 10.50 -12.35 -4.90
CA THR A 31 11.48 -11.33 -4.51
C THR A 31 10.84 -10.33 -3.54
N GLU A 32 11.54 -10.01 -2.46
CA GLU A 32 11.09 -9.07 -1.44
C GLU A 32 11.96 -7.81 -1.40
N TYR A 33 11.32 -6.66 -1.28
CA TYR A 33 11.95 -5.36 -1.10
C TYR A 33 11.45 -4.72 0.18
N ARG A 34 12.36 -4.15 0.97
CA ARG A 34 12.04 -3.32 2.12
C ARG A 34 12.65 -1.94 1.91
N GLY A 35 11.85 -0.89 2.08
CA GLY A 35 12.30 0.47 1.86
C GLY A 35 11.27 1.52 2.23
N LEU A 36 11.66 2.78 2.11
CA LEU A 36 10.80 3.94 2.32
C LEU A 36 10.04 4.26 1.03
N LEU A 37 8.70 4.16 1.05
CA LEU A 37 7.87 4.52 -0.09
C LEU A 37 7.88 6.04 -0.29
N LYS A 38 8.45 6.52 -1.39
CA LYS A 38 8.49 7.93 -1.77
C LYS A 38 7.27 8.35 -2.56
N GLU A 39 6.90 7.57 -3.58
CA GLU A 39 5.81 7.91 -4.50
C GLU A 39 5.08 6.65 -4.97
N ILE A 40 3.78 6.79 -5.27
CA ILE A 40 2.98 5.74 -5.91
C ILE A 40 1.94 6.33 -6.85
N ASP A 41 1.70 5.66 -7.99
CA ASP A 41 0.68 6.05 -8.98
C ASP A 41 -0.55 5.13 -8.99
N ALA A 42 -1.49 5.40 -9.90
CA ALA A 42 -2.72 4.61 -10.07
C ALA A 42 -2.47 3.19 -10.61
N TYR A 43 -1.29 2.91 -11.15
CA TYR A 43 -0.87 1.60 -11.67
C TYR A 43 -0.04 0.81 -10.65
N MET A 44 0.18 1.35 -9.44
CA MET A 44 1.01 0.78 -8.37
C MET A 44 2.50 0.71 -8.72
N ASN A 45 2.99 1.59 -9.61
CA ASN A 45 4.43 1.82 -9.71
C ASN A 45 4.90 2.54 -8.44
N MET A 46 5.99 2.06 -7.84
CA MET A 46 6.48 2.56 -6.54
C MET A 46 7.94 2.98 -6.67
N ILE A 47 8.28 4.10 -6.02
CA ILE A 47 9.65 4.62 -5.85
C ILE A 47 9.96 4.64 -4.35
#